data_AF-A0A5E7MPK6-F1
#
_entry.id   AF-A0A5E7MPK6-F1
#
_cell.length_a   1.000
_cell.length_b   1.000
_cell.length_c   1.000
_cell.angle_alpha   90.00
_cell.angle_beta   90.00
_cell.angle_gamma   90.00
#
_symmetry.space_group_name_H-M   'P 1'
#
loop_
_entity.id
_entity.type
_entity.pdbx_description
1 polymer ?
#
loop_
_entity_poly.entity_id
_entity_poly.type
_entity_poly.pdbx_seq_one_letter_code
_entity_poly.pdbx_strand_id
1 'polypeptide(L)'
;MEAINTRDIPGFYLNNTAQALSIREQVGSANLYLQYDIYHMQIMEGDLARTMAAHLGEINHIQLADNPGRNEPGTGEINYRFLFEHLDRIGYQGWIGCEYKPLTTTEAGLGWLKTHNAI
;
A
#
# COMPACT_ATOMS: atom_id res chain seq x y z
N MET A 1 9.93 -5.91 4.33
CA MET A 1 9.00 -6.99 4.72
C MET A 1 7.62 -6.54 4.39
N GLU A 2 6.80 -7.43 3.85
CA GLU A 2 5.43 -7.11 3.43
C GLU A 2 4.44 -7.93 4.25
N ALA A 3 3.39 -7.27 4.73
CA ALA A 3 2.25 -7.93 5.35
C ALA A 3 1.17 -8.20 4.31
N ILE A 4 0.70 -9.45 4.24
CA ILE A 4 -0.24 -9.91 3.20
C ILE A 4 -1.61 -10.20 3.82
N ASN A 5 -2.66 -9.83 3.11
CA ASN A 5 -4.03 -10.11 3.57
C ASN A 5 -4.32 -11.62 3.59
N THR A 6 -5.10 -12.06 4.58
CA THR A 6 -5.49 -13.47 4.74
C THR A 6 -6.66 -13.90 3.87
N ARG A 7 -7.29 -12.96 3.14
CA ARG A 7 -8.36 -13.25 2.19
C ARG A 7 -7.81 -13.92 0.92
N ASP A 8 -6.75 -13.35 0.36
CA ASP A 8 -6.13 -13.76 -0.89
C ASP A 8 -5.06 -14.83 -0.64
N ILE A 9 -4.35 -14.76 0.49
CA ILE A 9 -3.37 -15.77 0.90
C ILE A 9 -3.70 -16.26 2.32
N PRO A 10 -4.70 -17.15 2.48
CA PRO A 10 -5.05 -17.73 3.77
C PRO A 10 -3.85 -18.40 4.45
N GLY A 11 -3.67 -18.14 5.74
CA GLY A 11 -2.59 -18.72 6.54
C GLY A 11 -1.22 -18.04 6.36
N PHE A 12 -1.12 -16.96 5.59
CA PHE A 12 0.12 -16.20 5.51
C PHE A 12 0.51 -15.64 6.89
N TYR A 13 1.76 -15.87 7.29
CA TYR A 13 2.21 -15.63 8.65
C TYR A 13 2.18 -14.15 9.03
N LEU A 14 2.69 -13.28 8.15
CA LEU A 14 2.82 -11.85 8.38
C LEU A 14 1.68 -11.10 7.70
N ASN A 15 0.69 -10.62 8.46
CA ASN A 15 -0.57 -10.14 7.88
C ASN A 15 -1.07 -8.78 8.41
N ASN A 16 -0.30 -8.12 9.28
CA ASN A 16 -0.61 -6.76 9.71
C ASN A 16 0.66 -5.96 10.06
N THR A 17 0.54 -4.64 10.04
CA THR A 17 1.57 -3.64 10.33
C THR A 17 2.16 -3.82 11.72
N ALA A 18 1.34 -4.05 12.74
CA ALA A 18 1.79 -4.19 14.13
C ALA A 18 2.73 -5.40 14.30
N GLN A 19 2.39 -6.54 13.70
CA GLN A 19 3.22 -7.72 13.66
C GLN A 19 4.53 -7.46 12.90
N ALA A 20 4.47 -6.76 11.77
CA ALA A 20 5.65 -6.43 10.98
C ALA A 20 6.64 -5.54 11.74
N LEU A 21 6.12 -4.56 12.48
CA LEU A 21 6.92 -3.69 13.36
C LEU A 21 7.54 -4.48 14.51
N SER A 22 6.78 -5.38 15.15
CA SER A 22 7.30 -6.23 16.23
C SER A 22 8.44 -7.15 15.74
N ILE A 23 8.30 -7.74 14.55
CA ILE A 23 9.37 -8.55 13.94
C ILE A 23 10.59 -7.68 13.64
N ARG A 24 10.38 -6.49 13.07
CA ARG A 24 11.47 -5.56 12.76
C ARG A 24 12.26 -5.18 14.02
N GLU A 25 11.58 -4.89 15.11
CA GLU A 25 12.20 -4.57 16.40
C GLU A 25 13.04 -5.74 16.92
N GLN A 26 12.50 -6.97 16.89
CA GLN A 26 13.21 -8.18 17.31
C GLN A 26 14.45 -8.47 16.46
N VAL A 27 14.40 -8.20 15.15
CA VAL A 27 15.55 -8.35 14.26
C VAL A 27 16.61 -7.29 14.55
N GLY A 28 16.21 -6.08 14.97
CA GLY A 28 17.13 -5.02 15.41
C GLY A 28 18.04 -4.48 14.30
N SER A 29 17.70 -4.69 13.02
CA SER A 29 18.52 -4.25 11.89
C SER A 29 18.08 -2.89 11.35
N ALA A 30 19.04 -1.95 11.24
CA ALA A 30 18.79 -0.61 10.72
C ALA A 30 18.42 -0.57 9.22
N ASN A 31 18.74 -1.64 8.46
CA ASN A 31 18.42 -1.73 7.03
C ASN A 31 17.12 -2.53 6.73
N LEU A 32 16.36 -2.88 7.76
CA LEU A 32 15.10 -3.60 7.61
C LEU A 32 13.91 -2.63 7.68
N TYR A 33 13.13 -2.61 6.60
CA TYR A 33 11.97 -1.72 6.45
C TYR A 33 10.72 -2.49 6.05
N LEU A 34 9.59 -1.81 6.18
CA LEU A 34 8.29 -2.27 5.71
C LEU A 34 8.09 -1.91 4.23
N GLN A 35 7.46 -2.83 3.51
CA GLN A 35 6.78 -2.61 2.25
C GLN A 35 5.28 -2.55 2.60
N TYR A 36 4.70 -1.35 2.49
CA TYR A 36 3.33 -1.09 2.88
C TYR A 36 2.43 -1.17 1.65
N ASP A 37 1.82 -2.32 1.43
CA ASP A 37 0.83 -2.51 0.37
C ASP A 37 -0.54 -2.03 0.84
N ILE A 38 -1.05 -0.99 0.19
CA ILE A 38 -2.33 -0.35 0.53
C ILE A 38 -3.50 -1.31 0.38
N TYR A 39 -3.48 -2.19 -0.62
CA TYR A 39 -4.55 -3.15 -0.87
C TYR A 39 -4.64 -4.18 0.25
N HIS A 40 -3.49 -4.76 0.66
CA HIS A 40 -3.43 -5.69 1.77
C HIS A 40 -3.89 -5.02 3.07
N MET A 41 -3.42 -3.81 3.36
CA MET A 41 -3.75 -3.11 4.60
C MET A 41 -5.19 -2.58 4.62
N GLN A 42 -5.79 -2.22 3.47
CA GLN A 42 -7.20 -1.86 3.42
C GLN A 42 -8.10 -3.03 3.86
N ILE A 43 -7.75 -4.26 3.46
CA ILE A 43 -8.50 -5.47 3.81
C ILE A 43 -8.31 -5.85 5.28
N MET A 44 -7.08 -5.73 5.78
CA MET A 44 -6.72 -6.22 7.11
C MET A 44 -6.99 -5.22 8.22
N GLU A 45 -6.79 -3.94 7.96
CA GLU A 45 -6.70 -2.89 9.00
C GLU A 45 -7.60 -1.68 8.68
N GLY A 46 -7.73 -1.33 7.41
CA GLY A 46 -8.23 -0.03 7.00
C GLY A 46 -7.33 1.09 7.52
N ASP A 47 -7.93 2.23 7.83
CA ASP A 47 -7.28 3.38 8.48
C ASP A 47 -5.94 3.86 7.86
N LEU A 48 -5.82 3.68 6.56
CA LEU A 48 -4.56 3.78 5.79
C LEU A 48 -3.77 5.07 6.07
N ALA A 49 -4.44 6.22 6.03
CA ALA A 49 -3.76 7.52 6.16
C ALA A 49 -3.14 7.72 7.55
N ARG A 50 -3.83 7.30 8.61
CA ARG A 50 -3.30 7.39 9.98
C ARG A 50 -2.16 6.41 10.18
N THR A 51 -2.29 5.18 9.70
CA THR A 51 -1.25 4.15 9.79
C THR A 51 0.03 4.55 9.05
N MET A 52 -0.08 5.03 7.80
CA MET A 52 1.08 5.51 7.03
C MET A 52 1.76 6.72 7.69
N ALA A 53 0.98 7.66 8.24
CA ALA A 53 1.55 8.82 8.94
C ALA A 53 2.29 8.42 10.23
N ALA A 54 1.74 7.47 10.99
CA ALA A 54 2.33 7.01 12.24
C ALA A 54 3.62 6.20 12.05
N HIS A 55 3.78 5.55 10.89
CA HIS A 55 4.86 4.59 10.64
C HIS A 55 5.73 4.94 9.42
N LEU A 56 5.70 6.21 8.99
CA LEU A 56 6.42 6.64 7.79
C LEU A 56 7.93 6.36 7.89
N GLY A 57 8.53 6.47 9.09
CA GLY A 57 9.95 6.20 9.32
C GLY A 57 10.35 4.73 9.16
N GLU A 58 9.39 3.83 9.20
CA GLU A 58 9.58 2.39 9.08
C GLU A 58 9.23 1.86 7.68
N ILE A 59 8.54 2.66 6.86
CA ILE A 59 8.10 2.31 5.50
C ILE A 59 9.10 2.83 4.47
N ASN A 60 9.67 1.92 3.68
CA ASN A 60 10.59 2.29 2.59
C ASN A 60 9.97 2.14 1.19
N HIS A 61 8.94 1.31 1.05
CA HIS A 61 8.24 1.10 -0.21
C HIS A 61 6.73 1.03 0.03
N ILE A 62 5.95 1.58 -0.90
CA ILE A 62 4.49 1.50 -0.88
C ILE A 62 4.03 0.83 -2.18
N GLN A 63 3.00 0.00 -2.11
CA GLN A 63 2.31 -0.53 -3.28
C GLN A 63 0.83 -0.18 -3.25
N LEU A 64 0.21 -0.16 -4.43
CA LEU A 64 -1.21 0.12 -4.59
C LEU A 64 -1.93 -0.90 -5.48
N ALA A 65 -3.18 -1.13 -5.12
CA ALA A 65 -4.25 -1.70 -5.94
C ALA A 65 -5.59 -1.35 -5.28
N ASP A 66 -6.63 -1.14 -6.06
CA ASP A 66 -7.93 -0.79 -5.47
C ASP A 66 -8.62 -2.00 -4.83
N ASN A 67 -9.41 -1.77 -3.79
CA ASN A 67 -10.20 -2.81 -3.11
C ASN A 67 -11.68 -2.63 -3.51
N PRO A 68 -12.43 -3.70 -3.84
CA PRO A 68 -12.12 -5.12 -3.65
C PRO A 68 -11.51 -5.87 -4.84
N GLY A 69 -11.39 -5.25 -6.02
CA GLY A 69 -11.02 -5.96 -7.26
C GLY A 69 -9.52 -6.23 -7.46
N ARG A 70 -8.64 -5.57 -6.69
CA ARG A 70 -7.19 -5.50 -6.92
C ARG A 70 -6.86 -5.01 -8.34
N ASN A 71 -7.60 -4.00 -8.78
CA ASN A 71 -7.45 -3.36 -10.10
C ASN A 71 -6.87 -1.94 -9.96
N GLU A 72 -6.85 -1.17 -11.05
CA GLU A 72 -6.35 0.20 -11.05
C GLU A 72 -7.08 1.11 -10.04
N PRO A 73 -6.39 2.15 -9.50
CA PRO A 73 -7.02 3.20 -8.71
C PRO A 73 -8.29 3.80 -9.33
N GLY A 74 -9.35 3.94 -8.53
CA GLY A 74 -10.64 4.50 -8.92
C GLY A 74 -11.67 3.46 -9.38
N THR A 75 -11.38 2.17 -9.21
CA THR A 75 -12.29 1.06 -9.52
C THR A 75 -13.03 0.53 -8.30
N GLY A 76 -12.66 0.99 -7.10
CA GLY A 76 -13.15 0.49 -5.84
C GLY A 76 -13.39 1.58 -4.80
N GLU A 77 -13.23 1.20 -3.53
CA GLU A 77 -13.62 2.02 -2.37
C GLU A 77 -12.55 3.01 -1.91
N ILE A 78 -11.31 2.90 -2.42
CA ILE A 78 -10.18 3.68 -1.92
C ILE A 78 -10.08 5.01 -2.67
N ASN A 79 -10.14 6.13 -1.94
CA ASN A 79 -9.87 7.46 -2.50
C ASN A 79 -8.37 7.70 -2.66
N TYR A 80 -7.80 7.22 -3.76
CA TYR A 80 -6.36 7.35 -4.05
C TYR A 80 -5.88 8.79 -4.22
N ARG A 81 -6.71 9.69 -4.74
CA ARG A 81 -6.36 11.12 -4.80
C ARG A 81 -6.02 11.66 -3.42
N PHE A 82 -6.87 11.39 -2.44
CA PHE A 82 -6.61 11.80 -1.07
C PHE A 82 -5.34 11.15 -0.51
N LEU A 83 -5.10 9.86 -0.78
CA LEU A 83 -3.91 9.17 -0.29
C LEU A 83 -2.61 9.69 -0.90
N PHE A 84 -2.59 10.02 -2.19
CA PHE A 84 -1.39 10.62 -2.81
C PHE A 84 -1.10 12.01 -2.23
N GLU A 85 -2.11 12.88 -2.15
CA GLU A 85 -1.97 14.19 -1.50
C GLU A 85 -1.55 14.03 -0.02
N HIS A 86 -1.97 12.96 0.64
CA HIS A 86 -1.56 12.64 2.01
C HIS A 86 -0.10 12.22 2.10
N LEU A 87 0.36 11.35 1.20
CA LEU A 87 1.76 10.92 1.11
C LEU A 87 2.70 12.11 0.86
N ASP A 88 2.30 13.04 0.00
CA ASP A 88 3.03 14.30 -0.21
C ASP A 88 3.11 15.13 1.09
N ARG A 89 1.98 15.30 1.79
CA ARG A 89 1.91 16.07 3.04
C ARG A 89 2.77 15.49 4.15
N ILE A 90 2.81 14.15 4.29
CA ILE A 90 3.62 13.50 5.32
C ILE A 90 5.08 13.34 4.91
N GLY A 91 5.43 13.65 3.66
CA GLY A 91 6.80 13.68 3.18
C GLY A 91 7.35 12.31 2.78
N TYR A 92 6.50 11.42 2.27
CA TYR A 92 6.99 10.17 1.66
C TYR A 92 7.82 10.50 0.40
N GLN A 93 9.03 9.93 0.29
CA GLN A 93 9.95 10.19 -0.82
C GLN A 93 10.32 8.91 -1.60
N GLY A 94 9.73 7.78 -1.24
CA GLY A 94 9.98 6.50 -1.89
C GLY A 94 9.11 6.30 -3.14
N TRP A 95 9.23 5.11 -3.74
CA TRP A 95 8.44 4.72 -4.89
C TRP A 95 7.11 4.09 -4.49
N ILE A 96 6.07 4.37 -5.28
CA ILE A 96 4.78 3.68 -5.20
C ILE A 96 4.69 2.67 -6.34
N GLY A 97 4.70 1.38 -6.01
CA GLY A 97 4.54 0.29 -6.96
C GLY A 97 3.08 0.08 -7.36
N CYS A 98 2.80 -0.02 -8.66
CA CYS A 98 1.46 -0.28 -9.18
C CYS A 98 1.23 -1.79 -9.32
N GLU A 99 0.95 -2.47 -8.21
CA GLU A 99 0.78 -3.94 -8.16
C GLU A 99 -0.69 -4.36 -8.23
N TYR A 100 -1.31 -4.13 -9.38
CA TYR A 100 -2.69 -4.52 -9.63
C TYR A 100 -2.83 -5.35 -10.90
N LYS A 101 -3.96 -6.03 -11.04
CA LYS A 101 -4.34 -6.69 -12.30
C LYS A 101 -5.24 -5.74 -13.09
N PRO A 102 -4.89 -5.38 -14.33
CA PRO A 102 -5.75 -4.47 -15.08
C PRO A 102 -7.17 -5.02 -15.27
N LEU A 103 -8.18 -4.15 -15.27
CA LEU A 103 -9.59 -4.58 -15.48
C LEU A 103 -9.79 -5.22 -16.86
N THR A 104 -9.04 -4.72 -17.86
CA THR A 104 -9.10 -5.20 -19.24
C THR A 104 -7.69 -5.38 -19.79
N THR A 105 -7.16 -4.41 -20.53
CA THR A 105 -5.75 -4.34 -20.92
C THR A 105 -5.02 -3.31 -20.07
N THR A 106 -3.71 -3.47 -19.94
CA THR A 106 -2.86 -2.53 -19.20
C THR A 106 -3.06 -1.10 -19.71
N GLU A 107 -2.99 -0.87 -21.02
CA GLU A 107 -3.05 0.46 -21.63
C GLU A 107 -4.39 1.17 -21.38
N ALA A 108 -5.50 0.41 -21.42
CA ALA A 108 -6.83 0.95 -21.13
C ALA A 108 -6.97 1.36 -19.65
N GLY A 109 -6.25 0.68 -18.76
CA GLY A 109 -6.22 0.91 -17.33
C GLY A 109 -5.44 2.14 -16.88
N LEU A 110 -4.46 2.62 -17.66
CA LEU A 110 -3.56 3.72 -17.29
C LEU A 110 -4.22 5.11 -17.23
N GLY A 111 -5.53 5.23 -17.45
CA GLY A 111 -6.26 6.50 -17.41
C GLY A 111 -6.10 7.26 -16.09
N TRP A 112 -5.92 6.54 -14.97
CA TRP A 112 -5.76 7.14 -13.63
C TRP A 112 -4.45 7.92 -13.46
N LEU A 113 -3.41 7.64 -14.25
CA LEU A 113 -2.14 8.36 -14.15
C LEU A 113 -2.29 9.85 -14.50
N LYS A 114 -3.18 10.15 -15.46
CA LYS A 114 -3.46 11.51 -15.94
C LYS A 114 -4.18 12.38 -14.89
N THR A 115 -4.90 11.76 -13.97
CA THR A 115 -5.73 12.48 -12.99
C THR A 115 -5.02 12.74 -11.67
N HIS A 116 -3.83 12.15 -11.47
CA HIS A 116 -3.07 12.20 -10.23
C HIS A 116 -1.68 12.82 -10.39
N ASN A 117 -1.45 13.58 -11.47
CA ASN A 117 -0.14 14.16 -11.83
C ASN A 117 1.00 13.12 -11.83
N ALA A 118 0.68 11.84 -12.05
CA ALA A 118 1.67 10.78 -12.06
C ALA A 118 2.48 10.80 -13.38
N ILE A 119 1.87 11.30 -14.46
CA ILE A 119 2.46 11.59 -15.78
C ILE A 119 1.67 12.70 -16.47
#